data_AF-A0A087TFA2-F1
#
_entry.id   AF-A0A087TFA2-F1
#
_cell.length_a   1.000
_cell.length_b   1.000
_cell.length_c   1.000
_cell.angle_alpha   90.00
_cell.angle_beta   90.00
_cell.angle_gamma   90.00
#
_symmetry.space_group_name_H-M   'P 1'
#
loop_
_entity.id
_entity.type
_entity.pdbx_description
1 polymer ?
#
loop_
_entity_poly.entity_id
_entity_poly.type
_entity_poly.pdbx_seq_one_letter_code
_entity_poly.pdbx_strand_id
1 'polypeptide(L)'
;MPATQLEEYGRSRDWNVDLIPKFLMANGQLVKLLIHTGVTRYLEFKSVEGSYVYKGGKIYKVPADEKEALGSNLMGMFEKRRFRNFLVYVQEYSEKDPKTWKDVDANSMTTAQLYEKFGLDKDTADFQHETDIQL
;
A
#
# COMPACT_ATOMS: atom_id res chain seq x y z
N MET A 1 -22.04 -26.11 -10.82
CA MET A 1 -22.89 -25.27 -9.96
C MET A 1 -24.31 -25.75 -10.09
N PRO A 2 -25.09 -25.91 -9.01
CA PRO A 2 -26.49 -26.28 -9.11
C PRO A 2 -27.28 -25.15 -9.79
N ALA A 3 -28.01 -25.48 -10.86
CA ALA A 3 -28.63 -24.51 -11.77
C ALA A 3 -29.81 -23.71 -11.18
N THR A 4 -30.23 -24.00 -9.95
CA THR A 4 -31.47 -23.51 -9.35
C THR A 4 -31.36 -22.19 -8.59
N GLN A 5 -30.17 -21.60 -8.45
CA GLN A 5 -29.95 -20.34 -7.69
C GLN A 5 -29.59 -19.12 -8.55
N LEU A 6 -29.62 -19.23 -9.89
CA LEU A 6 -29.14 -18.16 -10.78
C LEU A 6 -30.00 -16.88 -10.71
N GLU A 7 -31.29 -16.97 -10.38
CA GLU A 7 -32.16 -15.79 -10.27
C GLU A 7 -31.78 -14.86 -9.10
N GLU A 8 -31.15 -15.39 -8.05
CA GLU A 8 -30.76 -14.62 -6.86
C GLU A 8 -29.62 -13.63 -7.16
N TYR A 9 -28.75 -13.94 -8.12
CA TYR A 9 -27.54 -13.18 -8.42
C TYR A 9 -27.69 -12.21 -9.60
N GLY A 10 -28.89 -12.09 -10.17
CA GLY A 10 -29.16 -11.19 -11.30
C GLY A 10 -28.67 -11.74 -12.65
N ARG A 11 -28.45 -10.85 -13.62
CA ARG A 11 -28.12 -11.24 -15.00
C ARG A 11 -26.63 -11.54 -15.14
N SER A 12 -26.29 -12.64 -15.81
CA SER A 12 -24.89 -13.04 -15.99
C SER A 12 -23.99 -11.98 -16.67
N ARG A 13 -24.55 -11.11 -17.52
CA ARG A 13 -23.79 -10.05 -18.21
C ARG A 13 -23.34 -8.89 -17.32
N ASP A 14 -23.90 -8.80 -16.11
CA ASP A 14 -23.53 -7.78 -15.13
C ASP A 14 -22.30 -8.20 -14.32
N TRP A 15 -21.84 -9.45 -14.49
CA TRP A 15 -20.72 -10.03 -13.77
C TRP A 15 -19.49 -10.15 -14.66
N ASN A 16 -18.41 -9.50 -14.21
CA ASN A 16 -17.07 -9.70 -14.73
C ASN A 16 -16.20 -10.09 -13.54
N VAL A 17 -15.81 -11.36 -13.45
CA VAL A 17 -15.05 -11.91 -12.33
C VAL A 17 -13.66 -12.30 -12.83
N ASP A 18 -12.65 -11.57 -12.36
CA ASP A 18 -11.27 -11.88 -12.70
C ASP A 18 -10.84 -13.21 -12.08
N LEU A 19 -10.21 -14.05 -12.89
CA LEU A 19 -9.59 -15.30 -12.41
C LEU A 19 -8.36 -15.02 -11.54
N ILE A 20 -7.68 -13.89 -11.79
CA ILE A 20 -6.49 -13.46 -11.07
C ILE A 20 -6.65 -11.97 -10.76
N PRO A 21 -7.19 -11.60 -9.58
CA PRO A 21 -7.36 -10.21 -9.22
C PRO A 21 -6.00 -9.54 -9.04
N LYS A 22 -5.79 -8.40 -9.71
CA LYS A 22 -4.59 -7.56 -9.59
C LYS A 22 -4.97 -6.10 -9.59
N PHE A 23 -4.31 -5.32 -8.73
CA PHE A 23 -4.41 -3.87 -8.76
C PHE A 23 -3.27 -3.26 -9.58
N LEU A 24 -3.47 -2.01 -9.98
CA LEU A 24 -2.46 -1.21 -10.69
C LEU A 24 -1.98 -0.11 -9.77
N MET A 25 -0.68 -0.05 -9.50
CA MET A 25 -0.08 1.09 -8.83
C MET A 25 -0.31 2.35 -9.66
N ALA A 26 -0.92 3.38 -9.07
CA ALA A 26 -1.23 4.63 -9.78
C ALA A 26 0.00 5.29 -10.44
N ASN A 27 1.17 5.21 -9.80
CA ASN A 27 2.45 5.71 -10.33
C ASN A 27 3.39 4.58 -10.81
N GLY A 28 2.87 3.39 -11.04
CA GLY A 28 3.63 2.21 -11.47
C GLY A 28 4.07 2.29 -12.94
N GLN A 29 5.06 1.47 -13.29
CA GLN A 29 5.58 1.39 -14.66
C GLN A 29 4.51 0.97 -15.68
N LEU A 30 3.61 0.05 -15.30
CA LEU A 30 2.54 -0.43 -16.18
C LEU A 30 1.56 0.69 -16.55
N VAL A 31 1.13 1.51 -15.58
CA VAL A 31 0.23 2.64 -15.86
C VAL A 31 0.93 3.67 -16.77
N LYS A 32 2.22 3.95 -16.54
CA LYS A 32 3.02 4.83 -17.41
C LYS A 32 3.10 4.31 -18.85
N LEU A 33 3.27 2.99 -19.02
CA LEU A 33 3.28 2.35 -20.34
C LEU A 33 1.92 2.47 -21.04
N LEU A 34 0.81 2.25 -20.33
CA LEU A 34 -0.54 2.37 -20.89
C LEU A 34 -0.83 3.80 -21.37
N ILE A 35 -0.36 4.80 -20.63
CA ILE A 35 -0.47 6.22 -21.02
C ILE A 35 0.36 6.47 -22.28
N HIS A 36 1.64 6.05 -22.29
CA HIS A 36 2.56 6.29 -23.40
C HIS A 36 2.08 5.67 -24.71
N THR A 37 1.46 4.50 -24.64
CA THR A 37 0.92 3.76 -25.80
C THR A 37 -0.47 4.23 -26.23
N GLY A 38 -1.13 5.10 -25.45
CA GLY A 38 -2.47 5.61 -25.74
C GLY A 38 -3.60 4.62 -25.44
N VAL A 39 -3.32 3.48 -24.82
CA VAL A 39 -4.32 2.45 -24.46
C VAL A 39 -5.35 2.96 -23.46
N THR A 40 -5.00 3.97 -22.65
CA THR A 40 -5.91 4.61 -21.70
C THR A 40 -7.15 5.23 -22.33
N ARG A 41 -7.21 5.40 -23.67
CA ARG A 41 -8.42 5.82 -24.39
C ARG A 41 -9.53 4.76 -24.39
N TYR A 42 -9.19 3.52 -24.04
CA TYR A 42 -10.11 2.37 -24.06
C TYR A 42 -10.38 1.77 -22.68
N LEU A 43 -9.78 2.33 -21.63
CA LEU A 43 -9.87 1.83 -20.27
C LEU A 43 -10.28 2.97 -19.34
N GLU A 44 -11.16 2.67 -18.40
CA GLU A 44 -11.48 3.55 -17.29
C GLU A 44 -10.91 2.98 -16.00
N PHE A 45 -10.31 3.84 -15.19
CA PHE A 45 -9.76 3.48 -13.89
C PHE A 45 -10.62 4.06 -12.77
N LYS A 46 -10.90 3.25 -11.77
CA LYS A 46 -11.52 3.68 -10.52
C LYS A 46 -10.51 3.49 -9.39
N SER A 47 -10.34 4.53 -8.57
CA SER A 47 -9.48 4.42 -7.39
C SER A 47 -10.04 3.40 -6.42
N VAL A 48 -9.16 2.58 -5.85
CA VAL A 48 -9.47 1.79 -4.67
C VAL A 48 -9.59 2.73 -3.47
N GLU A 49 -10.52 2.46 -2.57
CA GLU A 49 -10.82 3.35 -1.43
C GLU A 49 -9.77 3.26 -0.30
N GLY A 50 -9.15 2.09 -0.13
CA GLY A 50 -8.10 1.91 0.86
C GLY A 50 -7.48 0.52 0.84
N SER A 51 -6.32 0.41 1.47
CA SER A 51 -5.67 -0.85 1.80
C SER A 51 -5.86 -1.15 3.29
N TYR A 52 -5.99 -2.44 3.61
CA TYR A 52 -6.30 -2.90 4.96
C TYR A 52 -5.43 -4.09 5.34
N VAL A 53 -5.05 -4.17 6.60
CA VAL A 53 -4.30 -5.29 7.19
C VAL A 53 -5.13 -5.99 8.26
N TYR A 54 -4.98 -7.30 8.36
CA TYR A 54 -5.59 -8.11 9.41
C TYR A 54 -4.62 -8.26 10.58
N LYS A 55 -5.04 -7.85 11.78
CA LYS A 55 -4.26 -8.00 13.02
C LYS A 55 -5.18 -8.37 14.18
N GLY A 56 -4.84 -9.45 14.89
CA GLY A 56 -5.51 -9.82 16.14
C GLY A 56 -7.05 -9.95 16.04
N GLY A 57 -7.56 -10.55 14.96
CA GLY A 57 -9.00 -10.74 14.79
C GLY A 57 -9.76 -9.57 14.16
N LYS A 58 -9.07 -8.46 13.85
CA LYS A 58 -9.69 -7.24 13.34
C LYS A 58 -8.97 -6.74 12.10
N ILE A 59 -9.70 -5.99 11.27
CA ILE A 59 -9.21 -5.35 10.05
C ILE A 59 -8.93 -3.88 10.37
N TYR A 60 -7.78 -3.38 9.93
CA TYR A 60 -7.35 -2.00 10.14
C TYR A 60 -6.94 -1.38 8.82
N LYS A 61 -7.29 -0.11 8.61
CA LYS A 61 -6.79 0.66 7.46
C LYS A 61 -5.28 0.88 7.61
N VAL A 62 -4.53 0.59 6.55
CA VAL A 62 -3.09 0.86 6.49
C VAL A 62 -2.92 2.36 6.27
N PRO A 63 -2.18 3.08 7.13
CA PRO A 63 -2.04 4.52 6.98
C PRO A 63 -1.11 4.88 5.81
N ALA A 64 -1.59 5.71 4.89
CA ALA A 64 -0.80 6.14 3.73
C ALA A 64 -0.09 7.50 3.92
N ASP A 65 -0.49 8.26 4.94
CA ASP A 65 0.09 9.57 5.24
C ASP A 65 0.21 9.83 6.75
N GLU A 66 0.83 10.96 7.10
CA GLU A 66 1.06 11.36 8.49
C GLU A 66 -0.23 11.51 9.32
N LYS A 67 -1.30 12.02 8.69
CA LYS A 67 -2.56 12.29 9.39
C LYS A 67 -3.27 10.98 9.71
N GLU A 68 -3.27 10.06 8.76
CA GLU A 68 -3.80 8.71 8.95
C GLU A 68 -2.97 7.93 9.98
N ALA A 69 -1.65 8.07 9.97
CA ALA A 69 -0.77 7.40 10.92
C ALA A 69 -1.10 7.80 12.38
N LEU A 70 -1.32 9.09 12.63
CA LEU A 70 -1.71 9.59 13.95
C LEU A 70 -3.13 9.16 14.35
N GLY A 71 -4.05 9.07 13.39
CA GLY A 71 -5.44 8.65 13.61
C GLY A 71 -5.65 7.13 13.74
N SER A 72 -4.70 6.31 13.29
CA SER A 72 -4.88 4.86 13.14
C SER A 72 -5.09 4.12 14.47
N ASN A 73 -5.95 3.11 14.53
CA ASN A 73 -6.05 2.25 15.74
C ASN A 73 -5.15 1.00 15.65
N LEU A 74 -4.29 0.92 14.63
CA LEU A 74 -3.38 -0.21 14.39
C LEU A 74 -2.17 -0.23 15.35
N MET A 75 -1.78 0.96 15.83
CA MET A 75 -0.55 1.20 16.59
C MET A 75 -0.84 1.93 17.90
N GLY A 76 -0.01 1.69 18.91
CA GLY A 76 -0.02 2.45 20.16
C GLY A 76 0.47 3.90 19.98
N MET A 77 0.15 4.79 20.92
CA MET A 77 0.42 6.24 20.79
C MET A 77 1.88 6.59 20.45
N PHE A 78 2.85 5.89 21.05
CA PHE A 78 4.27 6.12 20.79
C PHE A 78 4.70 5.58 19.43
N GLU A 79 4.18 4.41 19.04
CA GLU A 79 4.49 3.77 17.76
C GLU A 79 3.98 4.61 16.59
N LYS A 80 2.78 5.19 16.69
CA LYS A 80 2.26 6.14 15.69
C LYS A 80 3.20 7.31 15.41
N ARG A 81 3.85 7.84 16.45
CA ARG A 81 4.80 8.95 16.31
C ARG A 81 6.06 8.50 15.58
N ARG A 82 6.57 7.31 15.89
CA ARG A 82 7.71 6.70 15.19
C ARG A 82 7.38 6.42 13.72
N PHE A 83 6.23 5.80 13.47
CA PHE A 83 5.75 5.50 12.13
C PHE A 83 5.51 6.77 11.30
N ARG A 84 4.92 7.83 11.89
CA ARG A 84 4.82 9.13 11.24
C ARG A 84 6.21 9.66 10.82
N ASN A 85 7.18 9.63 11.71
CA ASN A 85 8.53 10.13 11.41
C ASN A 85 9.21 9.30 10.31
N PHE A 86 8.94 8.00 10.26
CA PHE A 86 9.36 7.13 9.17
C PHE A 86 8.71 7.53 7.85
N LEU A 87 7.38 7.73 7.80
CA LEU A 87 6.69 8.18 6.58
C LEU A 87 7.21 9.53 6.07
N VAL A 88 7.44 10.49 6.97
CA VAL A 88 8.05 11.78 6.63
C VAL A 88 9.42 11.57 5.99
N TYR A 89 10.27 10.72 6.58
CA TYR A 89 11.56 10.40 6.00
C TYR A 89 11.45 9.79 4.60
N VAL A 90 10.58 8.81 4.41
CA VAL A 90 10.38 8.15 3.09
C VAL A 90 9.92 9.17 2.04
N GLN A 91 9.04 10.11 2.42
CA GLN A 91 8.56 11.15 1.50
C GLN A 91 9.62 12.21 1.17
N GLU A 92 10.47 12.56 2.14
CA GLU A 92 11.52 13.58 1.97
C GLU A 92 12.81 13.02 1.35
N TYR A 93 13.00 11.70 1.36
CA TYR A 93 14.22 11.07 0.87
C TYR A 93 14.46 11.37 -0.62
N SER A 94 15.68 11.81 -0.93
CA SER A 94 16.10 12.07 -2.30
C SER A 94 17.52 11.54 -2.53
N GLU A 95 17.66 10.64 -3.50
CA GLU A 95 18.97 10.12 -3.92
C GLU A 95 19.93 11.24 -4.38
N LYS A 96 19.40 12.38 -4.83
CA LYS A 96 20.19 13.51 -5.31
C LYS A 96 20.65 14.47 -4.21
N ASP A 97 20.06 14.37 -3.01
CA ASP A 97 20.41 15.25 -1.88
C ASP A 97 20.84 14.41 -0.67
N PRO A 98 22.16 14.25 -0.45
CA PRO A 98 22.71 13.52 0.68
C PRO A 98 22.25 14.01 2.06
N LYS A 99 21.78 15.26 2.17
CA LYS A 99 21.26 15.80 3.44
C LYS A 99 19.97 15.11 3.88
N THR A 100 19.23 14.54 2.92
CA THR A 100 17.95 13.86 3.19
C THR A 100 18.15 12.42 3.68
N TRP A 101 19.35 11.86 3.55
CA TRP A 101 19.59 10.43 3.79
C TRP A 101 19.58 10.05 5.28
N LYS A 102 19.80 11.01 6.20
CA LYS A 102 19.80 10.79 7.66
C LYS A 102 20.66 9.57 8.08
N ASP A 103 21.86 9.43 7.53
CA ASP A 103 22.77 8.29 7.73
C ASP A 103 22.16 6.93 7.33
N VAL A 104 21.36 6.91 6.27
CA VAL A 104 20.90 5.70 5.60
C VAL A 104 21.64 5.57 4.27
N ASP A 105 22.33 4.45 4.07
CA ASP A 105 22.87 4.08 2.77
C ASP A 105 21.88 3.11 2.08
N ALA A 106 21.18 3.61 1.08
CA ALA A 106 20.17 2.84 0.36
C ALA A 106 20.74 1.63 -0.40
N ASN A 107 22.05 1.56 -0.66
CA ASN A 107 22.66 0.46 -1.40
C ASN A 107 23.13 -0.69 -0.51
N SER A 108 23.33 -0.45 0.78
CA SER A 108 23.91 -1.45 1.70
C SER A 108 23.01 -1.78 2.88
N MET A 109 22.15 -0.85 3.30
CA MET A 109 21.26 -1.05 4.43
C MET A 109 20.04 -1.88 4.04
N THR A 110 19.76 -2.92 4.80
CA THR A 110 18.53 -3.72 4.63
C THR A 110 17.31 -2.97 5.16
N THR A 111 16.12 -3.27 4.65
CA THR A 111 14.86 -2.68 5.13
C THR A 111 14.63 -2.97 6.62
N ALA A 112 15.05 -4.14 7.11
CA ALA A 112 14.95 -4.49 8.53
C ALA A 112 15.78 -3.54 9.41
N GLN A 113 17.03 -3.26 9.02
CA GLN A 113 17.87 -2.28 9.72
C GLN A 113 17.28 -0.87 9.63
N LEU A 114 16.67 -0.52 8.49
CA LEU A 114 16.01 0.78 8.32
C LEU A 114 14.87 0.93 9.33
N TYR A 115 14.02 -0.09 9.49
CA TYR A 115 12.95 -0.08 10.48
C TYR A 115 13.47 0.03 11.91
N GLU A 116 14.54 -0.69 12.25
CA GLU A 116 15.21 -0.59 13.55
C GLU A 116 15.74 0.83 13.82
N LYS A 117 16.32 1.49 12.81
CA LYS A 117 16.79 2.88 12.90
C LYS A 117 15.67 3.87 13.25
N PHE A 118 14.47 3.65 12.72
CA PHE A 118 13.28 4.46 13.05
C PHE A 118 12.54 3.96 14.30
N GLY A 119 13.03 2.89 14.93
CA GLY A 119 12.48 2.30 16.15
C GLY A 119 11.11 1.67 15.95
N LEU A 120 10.78 1.25 14.73
CA LEU A 120 9.51 0.58 14.44
C LEU A 120 9.50 -0.80 15.09
N ASP A 121 8.38 -1.17 15.70
CA ASP A 121 8.21 -2.52 16.21
C ASP A 121 8.02 -3.53 15.07
N LYS A 122 8.17 -4.82 15.40
CA LYS A 122 8.11 -5.89 14.40
C LYS A 122 6.75 -5.93 13.71
N ASP A 123 5.65 -5.80 14.44
CA ASP A 123 4.31 -5.79 13.84
C ASP A 123 4.15 -4.65 12.83
N THR A 124 4.73 -3.48 13.13
CA THR A 124 4.67 -2.29 12.29
C THR A 124 5.53 -2.42 11.04
N ALA A 125 6.73 -2.99 11.19
CA ALA A 125 7.58 -3.38 10.08
C ALA A 125 6.92 -4.43 9.17
N ASP A 126 6.27 -5.43 9.75
CA ASP A 126 5.66 -6.55 9.04
C ASP A 126 4.50 -6.07 8.16
N PHE A 127 3.54 -5.29 8.70
CA PHE A 127 2.43 -4.82 7.86
C PHE A 127 2.89 -3.84 6.79
N GLN A 128 3.87 -2.97 7.08
CA GLN A 128 4.38 -2.02 6.08
C GLN A 128 5.00 -2.77 4.90
N HIS A 129 5.82 -3.78 5.20
CA HIS A 129 6.45 -4.62 4.19
C HIS A 129 5.43 -5.36 3.31
N GLU A 130 4.42 -5.97 3.93
CA GLU A 130 3.36 -6.70 3.20
C GLU A 130 2.55 -5.79 2.28
N THR A 131 2.30 -4.54 2.69
CA THR A 131 1.48 -3.61 1.91
C THR A 131 2.25 -2.96 0.76
N ASP A 132 3.55 -2.72 0.91
CA ASP A 132 4.39 -2.15 -0.16
C ASP A 132 4.71 -3.14 -1.27
N ILE A 133 4.64 -4.46 -1.00
CA ILE A 133 4.82 -5.49 -2.04
C ILE A 133 3.56 -5.65 -2.91
N GLN A 134 2.39 -5.27 -2.40
CA GLN A 134 1.10 -5.54 -3.05
C GLN A 134 0.51 -4.36 -3.83
N LEU A 135 1.04 -3.16 -3.64
CA LEU A 135 0.68 -1.97 -4.40
C LEU A 135 1.73 -1.69 -5.45
#